data_AF-A0A914CJ58-F1
#
_entry.id   AF-A0A914CJ58-F1
#
_cell.length_a   1.000
_cell.length_b   1.000
_cell.length_c   1.000
_cell.angle_alpha   90.00
_cell.angle_beta   90.00
_cell.angle_gamma   90.00
#
_symmetry.space_group_name_H-M   'P 1'
#
loop_
_entity.id
_entity.type
_entity.pdbx_description
1 polymer ?
#
loop_
_entity_poly.entity_id
_entity_poly.type
_entity_poly.pdbx_seq_one_letter_code
_entity_poly.pdbx_strand_id
1 'polypeptide(L)'
;IEIFKGIVADSIDPFLARVTKILEENDRTHLVGKELSVADLGVFQFVWFLNNKLLPGHLKRYAVLETFAKKTEHLPKIKEWIDKRPKTDF
;
A
#
# COMPACT_ATOMS: atom_id res chain seq x y z
N ILE A 1 3.92 -16.09 16.37
CA ILE A 1 3.25 -17.39 16.11
C ILE A 1 3.60 -17.79 14.67
N GLU A 2 3.95 -19.06 14.42
CA GLU A 2 4.40 -19.52 13.09
C GLU A 2 3.38 -19.25 11.97
N ILE A 3 2.08 -19.42 12.26
CA ILE A 3 0.99 -19.14 11.32
C ILE A 3 1.09 -17.72 10.73
N PHE A 4 1.42 -16.73 11.56
CA PHE A 4 1.55 -15.35 11.10
C PHE A 4 2.75 -15.17 10.17
N LYS A 5 3.87 -15.87 10.44
CA LYS A 5 5.04 -15.84 9.54
C LYS A 5 4.73 -16.50 8.20
N GLY A 6 3.99 -17.62 8.21
CA GLY A 6 3.50 -18.28 6.99
C GLY A 6 2.62 -17.36 6.14
N ILE A 7 1.62 -16.71 6.75
CA ILE A 7 0.76 -15.75 6.03
C ILE A 7 1.57 -14.61 5.41
N VAL A 8 2.57 -14.08 6.14
CA VAL A 8 3.43 -13.02 5.61
C VAL A 8 4.23 -13.51 4.40
N ALA A 9 4.91 -14.66 4.53
CA ALA A 9 5.79 -15.17 3.48
C ALA A 9 5.02 -15.70 2.26
N ASP A 10 3.89 -16.38 2.48
CA ASP A 10 3.20 -17.15 1.44
C ASP A 10 2.06 -16.35 0.77
N SER A 11 1.61 -15.25 1.38
CA SER A 11 0.50 -14.45 0.86
C SER A 11 0.82 -12.96 0.76
N ILE A 12 1.26 -12.33 1.85
CA ILE A 12 1.48 -10.87 1.86
C ILE A 12 2.65 -10.47 0.98
N ASP A 13 3.81 -11.10 1.15
CA ASP A 13 5.01 -10.81 0.34
C ASP A 13 4.76 -11.02 -1.16
N PRO A 14 4.16 -12.15 -1.61
CA PRO A 14 3.78 -12.34 -3.01
C PRO A 14 2.82 -11.28 -3.54
N PHE A 15 1.85 -10.83 -2.74
CA PHE A 15 0.95 -9.75 -3.12
C PHE A 15 1.72 -8.43 -3.32
N LEU A 16 2.54 -8.03 -2.34
CA LEU A 16 3.31 -6.79 -2.41
C LEU A 16 4.28 -6.81 -3.60
N ALA A 17 4.93 -7.94 -3.87
CA ALA A 17 5.79 -8.11 -5.03
C ALA A 17 5.01 -7.96 -6.35
N ARG A 18 3.82 -8.55 -6.47
CA ARG A 18 2.99 -8.46 -7.68
C ARG A 18 2.52 -7.04 -7.94
N VAL A 19 2.06 -6.33 -6.91
CA VAL A 19 1.61 -4.94 -7.04
C VAL A 19 2.79 -4.03 -7.38
N THR A 20 3.96 -4.26 -6.77
CA THR A 20 5.19 -3.53 -7.12
C THR A 20 5.52 -3.68 -8.60
N LYS A 21 5.43 -4.90 -9.13
CA LYS A 21 5.66 -5.18 -10.55
C LYS A 21 4.65 -4.45 -11.46
N ILE A 22 3.37 -4.42 -11.10
CA ILE A 22 2.35 -3.69 -11.87
C ILE A 22 2.68 -2.19 -11.92
N LEU A 23 3.11 -1.60 -10.80
CA LEU A 23 3.55 -0.20 -10.78
C LEU A 23 4.78 0.01 -11.66
N GLU A 24 5.76 -0.88 -11.61
CA GLU A 24 6.96 -0.80 -12.46
C GLU A 24 6.63 -0.86 -13.96
N GLU A 25 5.61 -1.64 -14.33
CA GLU A 25 5.09 -1.74 -15.69
C GLU A 25 4.28 -0.49 -16.10
N ASN A 26 3.66 0.22 -15.14
CA ASN A 26 2.79 1.40 -15.35
C ASN A 26 3.44 2.71 -14.86
N ASP A 27 4.62 3.04 -15.38
CA ASP A 27 5.38 4.28 -15.13
C ASP A 27 5.66 4.61 -13.64
N ARG A 28 5.44 3.66 -12.73
CA ARG A 28 5.65 3.76 -11.27
C ARG A 28 4.75 4.79 -10.59
N THR A 29 3.65 5.19 -11.21
CA THR A 29 2.76 6.25 -10.70
C THR A 29 1.37 5.74 -10.34
N HIS A 30 0.75 4.98 -11.24
CA HIS A 30 -0.62 4.51 -11.12
C HIS A 30 -0.70 3.02 -11.45
N LEU A 31 -1.60 2.30 -10.79
CA LEU A 31 -1.79 0.89 -11.05
C LEU A 31 -2.44 0.62 -12.41
N VAL A 32 -3.21 1.57 -12.94
CA VAL A 32 -3.83 1.47 -14.26
C VAL A 32 -3.86 2.83 -14.91
N GLY A 33 -3.40 2.92 -16.16
CA GLY A 33 -3.44 4.16 -16.92
C GLY A 33 -2.50 5.24 -16.37
N LYS A 34 -2.92 6.51 -16.46
CA LYS A 34 -2.10 7.69 -16.14
C LYS A 34 -2.73 8.60 -15.09
N GLU A 35 -3.83 8.17 -14.48
CA GLU A 35 -4.60 8.97 -13.52
C GLU A 35 -4.94 8.14 -12.28
N LEU A 36 -5.27 8.83 -11.19
CA LEU A 36 -5.71 8.19 -9.96
C LEU A 36 -7.01 7.42 -10.20
N SER A 37 -7.01 6.14 -9.84
CA SER A 37 -8.14 5.24 -9.95
C SER A 37 -8.53 4.65 -8.60
N VAL A 38 -9.69 3.99 -8.54
CA VAL A 38 -10.13 3.26 -7.33
C VAL A 38 -9.16 2.11 -7.00
N ALA A 39 -8.47 1.54 -8.01
CA ALA A 39 -7.46 0.51 -7.78
C ALA A 39 -6.30 1.07 -6.93
N ASP A 40 -5.86 2.29 -7.22
CA ASP A 40 -4.80 2.96 -6.46
C ASP A 40 -5.21 3.15 -5.00
N LEU A 41 -6.45 3.60 -4.76
CA LEU A 41 -6.97 3.81 -3.41
C LEU A 41 -7.10 2.50 -2.62
N GLY A 42 -7.56 1.43 -3.26
CA GLY A 42 -7.71 0.11 -2.63
C GLY A 42 -6.36 -0.47 -2.21
N VAL A 43 -5.38 -0.46 -3.12
CA VAL A 43 -4.03 -0.92 -2.80
C VAL A 43 -3.38 -0.02 -1.75
N PHE A 44 -3.47 1.31 -1.92
CA PHE A 44 -2.96 2.27 -0.95
C PHE A 44 -3.47 1.98 0.46
N GLN A 45 -4.78 1.85 0.65
CA GLN A 45 -5.35 1.61 1.97
C GLN A 45 -4.86 0.28 2.56
N PHE A 46 -4.77 -0.78 1.75
CA PHE A 46 -4.28 -2.07 2.22
C PHE A 46 -2.81 -2.02 2.62
N VAL A 47 -1.93 -1.44 1.80
CA VAL A 47 -0.50 -1.34 2.14
C VAL A 47 -0.26 -0.34 3.28
N TRP A 48 -1.08 0.71 3.40
CA TRP A 48 -1.06 1.61 4.53
C TRP A 48 -1.40 0.88 5.83
N PHE A 49 -2.44 0.04 5.82
CA PHE A 49 -2.81 -0.79 6.98
C PHE A 49 -1.69 -1.76 7.34
N LEU A 50 -1.13 -2.48 6.36
CA LEU A 50 0.01 -3.36 6.59
C LEU A 50 1.19 -2.59 7.20
N ASN A 51 1.59 -1.47 6.63
CA ASN A 51 2.79 -0.75 7.05
C ASN A 51 2.63 0.05 8.36
N ASN A 52 1.42 0.43 8.75
CA ASN A 52 1.19 1.26 9.95
C ASN A 52 0.57 0.48 11.12
N LYS A 53 -0.08 -0.67 10.87
CA LYS A 53 -0.80 -1.43 11.89
C LYS A 53 -0.25 -2.84 12.05
N LEU A 54 -0.17 -3.61 10.97
CA LEU A 54 0.08 -5.06 11.07
C LEU A 54 1.57 -5.44 11.04
N LEU A 55 2.34 -4.76 10.19
CA LEU A 55 3.74 -5.04 9.86
C LEU A 55 4.54 -3.72 9.74
N PRO A 56 4.80 -3.02 10.86
CA PRO A 56 5.45 -1.72 10.84
C PRO A 56 6.77 -1.72 10.05
N GLY A 57 6.84 -0.88 9.01
CA GLY A 57 8.04 -0.70 8.19
C GLY A 57 8.32 -1.80 7.15
N HIS A 58 7.45 -2.80 7.02
CA HIS A 58 7.63 -3.91 6.06
C HIS A 58 7.65 -3.44 4.60
N LEU A 59 7.01 -2.31 4.30
CA LEU A 59 6.96 -1.75 2.96
C LEU A 59 8.32 -1.25 2.45
N LYS A 60 9.29 -1.00 3.34
CA LYS A 60 10.65 -0.57 2.98
C LYS A 60 11.39 -1.56 2.08
N ARG A 61 10.95 -2.83 2.05
CA ARG A 61 11.46 -3.87 1.14
C ARG A 61 11.02 -3.66 -0.32
N TYR A 62 10.02 -2.80 -0.56
CA TYR A 62 9.37 -2.58 -1.85
C TYR A 62 9.39 -1.08 -2.18
N ALA A 63 10.55 -0.52 -2.52
CA ALA A 63 10.77 0.92 -2.64
C ALA A 63 9.80 1.65 -3.59
N VAL A 64 9.44 1.04 -4.72
CA VAL A 64 8.47 1.59 -5.67
C VAL A 64 7.07 1.67 -5.03
N LEU A 65 6.64 0.59 -4.36
CA LEU A 65 5.35 0.54 -3.68
C LEU A 65 5.30 1.48 -2.46
N GLU A 66 6.41 1.62 -1.72
CA GLU A 66 6.54 2.61 -0.65
C GLU A 66 6.39 4.04 -1.19
N THR A 67 7.04 4.33 -2.31
CA THR A 67 6.95 5.64 -2.97
C THR A 67 5.53 5.92 -3.44
N PHE A 68 4.87 4.93 -4.06
CA PHE A 68 3.46 5.02 -4.44
C PHE A 68 2.57 5.31 -3.22
N ALA A 69 2.72 4.54 -2.13
CA ALA A 69 1.90 4.72 -0.93
C ALA A 69 2.08 6.11 -0.32
N LYS A 70 3.33 6.59 -0.21
CA LYS A 70 3.63 7.95 0.28
C LYS A 70 3.02 9.02 -0.61
N LYS A 71 3.15 8.92 -1.93
CA LYS A 71 2.55 9.88 -2.86
C LYS A 71 1.03 9.95 -2.70
N THR A 72 0.36 8.80 -2.63
CA THR A 72 -1.09 8.73 -2.46
C THR A 72 -1.54 9.29 -1.11
N GLU A 73 -0.82 9.00 -0.03
CA GLU A 73 -1.08 9.55 1.31
C GLU A 73 -1.01 11.09 1.35
N HIS A 74 -0.13 11.69 0.55
CA HIS A 74 0.08 13.14 0.51
C HIS A 74 -0.85 13.88 -0.46
N LEU A 75 -1.74 13.19 -1.18
CA LEU A 75 -2.75 13.87 -1.99
C LEU A 75 -3.68 14.69 -1.08
N PRO A 76 -3.94 15.99 -1.36
CA PRO A 76 -4.59 16.90 -0.40
C PRO A 76 -5.90 16.35 0.19
N LYS A 77 -6.79 15.83 -0.65
CA LYS A 77 -8.08 15.27 -0.23
C LYS A 77 -7.95 13.94 0.52
N ILE A 78 -6.96 13.11 0.17
CA ILE A 78 -6.69 11.84 0.86
C ILE A 78 -6.10 12.14 2.24
N LYS A 79 -5.11 13.03 2.32
CA LYS A 79 -4.50 13.45 3.57
C LYS A 79 -5.54 14.03 4.53
N GLU A 80 -6.36 14.96 4.04
CA GLU A 80 -7.44 15.55 4.82
C GLU A 80 -8.40 14.49 5.38
N TRP A 81 -8.77 13.50 4.56
CA TRP A 81 -9.61 12.38 5.01
C TRP A 81 -8.92 11.53 6.08
N ILE A 82 -7.64 11.17 5.91
CA ILE A 82 -6.88 10.37 6.89
C ILE A 82 -6.77 11.10 8.23
N ASP A 83 -6.57 12.41 8.20
CA ASP A 83 -6.48 13.24 9.40
C ASP A 83 -7.82 13.22 10.18
N LYS A 84 -8.96 13.31 9.45
CA LYS A 84 -10.32 13.43 10.03
C LYS A 84 -11.05 12.12 10.28
N ARG A 85 -10.70 11.03 9.59
CA ARG A 85 -11.47 9.76 9.67
C ARG A 85 -11.45 9.20 11.10
N PRO A 86 -12.53 8.50 11.53
CA PRO A 86 -12.56 7.81 12.81
C PRO A 86 -11.34 6.93 12.99
N LYS A 87 -10.77 6.92 14.20
CA LYS A 87 -9.67 6.02 14.53
C LYS A 87 -10.26 4.67 14.92
N THR A 88 -10.03 3.68 14.05
CA THR A 88 -10.42 2.29 14.22
C THR A 88 -9.18 1.42 14.33
N ASP A 89 -9.35 0.20 14.86
CA ASP A 89 -8.27 -0.79 14.93
C ASP A 89 -7.90 -1.31 13.52
N PHE A 90 -8.87 -1.30 12.60
CA PHE A 90 -8.77 -1.76 11.21
C PHE A 90 -9.32 -0.70 10.24
#